data_AF-A0A7Y2GJW6-F1
#
_entry.id   AF-A0A7Y2GJW6-F1
#
_cell.length_a   1.000
_cell.length_b   1.000
_cell.length_c   1.000
_cell.angle_alpha   90.00
_cell.angle_beta   90.00
_cell.angle_gamma   90.00
#
_symmetry.space_group_name_H-M   'P 1'
#
loop_
_entity.id
_entity.type
_entity.pdbx_description
1 polymer ?
#
loop_
_entity_poly.entity_id
_entity_poly.type
_entity_poly.pdbx_seq_one_letter_code
_entity_poly.pdbx_strand_id
1 'polypeptide(L)'
;MHAKDFSAPAAQLLEPEQMADMAMAHHATPTGFEPLDHVLDGGFLPEELVVVGGRPGVGKTISLIQWARHQAQQGQHVLLAHYEHSPLTVLVQLMLIEIGEFVTDVEVSSKARHDLADLVGGRRSWPDVVGSNVTVAEAHDRTARHAERLH
;
A
#
# COMPACT_ATOMS: atom_id res chain seq x y z
N MET A 1 17.49 -45.79 5.38
CA MET A 1 16.54 -44.78 4.85
C MET A 1 17.35 -43.51 4.65
N HIS A 2 17.71 -43.22 3.40
CA HIS A 2 18.66 -42.16 3.04
C HIS A 2 18.07 -40.77 3.32
N ALA A 3 18.75 -40.00 4.16
CA ALA A 3 18.63 -38.55 4.15
C ALA A 3 19.15 -38.06 2.80
N LYS A 4 18.29 -37.41 2.01
CA LYS A 4 18.74 -36.69 0.82
C LYS A 4 19.36 -35.39 1.29
N ASP A 5 20.69 -35.38 1.35
CA ASP A 5 21.49 -34.17 1.41
C ASP A 5 21.09 -33.25 0.24
N PHE A 6 20.52 -32.09 0.58
CA PHE A 6 20.35 -30.96 -0.34
C PHE A 6 21.62 -30.10 -0.40
N SER A 7 22.80 -30.70 -0.19
CA SER A 7 24.09 -30.03 -0.40
C SER A 7 24.51 -30.14 -1.86
N ALA A 8 23.92 -29.31 -2.71
CA ALA A 8 24.45 -29.03 -4.05
C ALA A 8 24.09 -27.57 -4.44
N PRO A 9 24.76 -26.97 -5.43
CA PRO A 9 26.11 -26.42 -5.40
C PRO A 9 26.07 -24.91 -5.74
N ALA A 10 24.99 -24.21 -5.42
CA ALA A 10 24.79 -22.82 -5.84
C ALA A 10 25.69 -21.82 -5.09
N ALA A 11 26.02 -22.11 -3.83
CA ALA A 11 26.88 -21.24 -3.01
C ALA A 11 28.36 -21.20 -3.46
N GLN A 12 28.75 -22.01 -4.46
CA GLN A 12 30.11 -22.01 -5.02
C GLN A 12 30.22 -21.31 -6.38
N LEU A 13 29.16 -20.67 -6.87
CA LEU A 13 29.12 -20.05 -8.21
C LEU A 13 29.37 -18.54 -8.23
N LEU A 14 29.44 -17.88 -7.08
CA LEU A 14 29.68 -16.44 -6.98
C LEU A 14 30.83 -16.18 -6.01
N GLU A 15 31.82 -15.40 -6.46
CA GLU A 15 32.86 -14.90 -5.58
C GLU A 15 32.23 -13.97 -4.52
N PRO A 16 32.78 -13.90 -3.29
CA PRO A 16 32.23 -13.06 -2.22
C PRO A 16 32.04 -11.59 -2.62
N GLU A 17 32.89 -11.11 -3.52
CA GLU A 17 32.89 -9.77 -4.10
C GLU A 17 31.66 -9.56 -5.00
N GLN A 18 31.30 -10.57 -5.81
CA GLN A 18 30.12 -10.56 -6.68
C GLN A 18 28.82 -10.67 -5.87
N MET A 19 28.84 -11.43 -4.77
CA MET A 19 27.74 -11.46 -3.80
C MET A 19 27.53 -10.11 -3.11
N ALA A 20 28.61 -9.42 -2.73
CA ALA A 20 28.53 -8.10 -2.14
C ALA A 20 28.02 -7.06 -3.14
N ASP A 21 28.49 -7.08 -4.39
CA ASP A 21 28.02 -6.18 -5.45
C ASP A 21 26.54 -6.41 -5.79
N MET A 22 26.08 -7.66 -5.86
CA MET A 22 24.65 -7.98 -6.06
C MET A 22 23.78 -7.55 -4.87
N ALA A 23 24.26 -7.73 -3.64
CA ALA A 23 23.56 -7.28 -2.44
C ALA A 23 23.52 -5.74 -2.33
N MET A 24 24.53 -5.05 -2.86
CA MET A 24 24.60 -3.58 -2.89
C MET A 24 23.80 -2.95 -4.03
N ALA A 25 23.48 -3.70 -5.09
CA ALA A 25 22.80 -3.18 -6.28
C ALA A 25 21.29 -2.91 -6.07
N HIS A 26 20.68 -3.46 -5.02
CA HIS A 26 19.23 -3.45 -4.84
C HIS A 26 18.84 -2.98 -3.44
N HIS A 27 18.61 -1.67 -3.30
CA HIS A 27 18.09 -1.11 -2.05
C HIS A 27 16.63 -1.55 -1.84
N ALA A 28 16.36 -2.17 -0.69
CA ALA A 28 15.00 -2.49 -0.26
C ALA A 28 14.17 -1.20 -0.15
N THR A 29 12.92 -1.26 -0.57
CA THR A 29 11.98 -0.14 -0.43
C THR A 29 11.06 -0.40 0.76
N PRO A 30 11.01 0.50 1.76
CA PRO A 30 10.19 0.32 2.95
C PRO A 30 8.72 0.09 2.63
N THR A 31 8.07 -0.78 3.40
CA THR A 31 6.63 -1.02 3.32
C THR A 31 5.82 0.11 3.96
N GLY A 32 6.46 0.93 4.80
CA GLY A 32 5.81 1.97 5.61
C GLY A 32 5.27 1.44 6.94
N PHE A 33 5.50 0.16 7.25
CA PHE A 33 5.19 -0.45 8.55
C PHE A 33 6.49 -0.89 9.21
N GLU A 34 7.00 -0.11 10.16
CA GLU A 34 8.28 -0.38 10.86
C GLU A 34 8.43 -1.84 11.34
N PRO A 35 7.42 -2.49 11.96
CA PRO A 35 7.56 -3.88 12.38
C PRO A 35 7.75 -4.86 11.21
N LEU A 36 7.12 -4.58 10.07
CA LEU A 36 7.25 -5.41 8.87
C LEU A 36 8.59 -5.15 8.18
N ASP A 37 9.02 -3.90 8.11
CA ASP A 37 10.31 -3.51 7.55
C ASP A 37 11.46 -4.16 8.34
N HIS A 38 11.34 -4.29 9.66
CA HIS A 38 12.32 -5.01 10.47
C HIS A 38 12.37 -6.52 10.14
N VAL A 39 11.23 -7.14 9.88
CA VAL A 39 11.14 -8.57 9.51
C VAL A 39 11.65 -8.82 8.09
N LEU A 40 11.45 -7.86 7.19
CA LEU A 40 11.88 -7.91 5.79
C LEU A 40 13.28 -7.32 5.55
N ASP A 41 14.01 -6.96 6.61
CA ASP A 41 15.35 -6.34 6.53
C ASP A 41 15.40 -5.07 5.64
N GLY A 42 14.42 -4.19 5.82
CA GLY A 42 14.32 -2.89 5.16
C GLY A 42 13.16 -2.72 4.19
N GLY A 43 12.42 -3.80 3.88
CA GLY A 43 11.20 -3.76 3.07
C GLY A 43 11.28 -4.64 1.83
N PHE A 44 10.66 -4.19 0.73
CA PHE A 44 10.59 -4.97 -0.50
C PHE A 44 11.86 -4.84 -1.34
N LEU A 45 12.43 -5.97 -1.76
CA LEU A 45 13.57 -6.00 -2.68
C LEU A 45 13.10 -5.78 -4.13
N PRO A 46 13.88 -5.05 -4.95
CA PRO A 46 13.70 -5.06 -6.39
C PRO A 46 13.63 -6.47 -6.98
N GLU A 47 12.83 -6.63 -8.04
CA GLU A 47 12.70 -7.89 -8.81
C GLU A 47 12.09 -9.08 -8.05
N GLU A 48 11.57 -8.87 -6.85
CA GLU A 48 10.90 -9.92 -6.09
C GLU A 48 9.38 -10.00 -6.37
N LEU A 49 8.81 -11.18 -6.14
CA LEU A 49 7.37 -11.41 -6.16
C LEU A 49 6.87 -11.68 -4.74
N VAL A 50 6.11 -10.74 -4.20
CA VAL A 50 5.48 -10.86 -2.88
C VAL A 50 4.03 -11.34 -3.02
N VAL A 51 3.65 -12.35 -2.23
CA VAL A 51 2.26 -12.85 -2.18
C VAL A 51 1.66 -12.60 -0.80
N VAL A 52 0.55 -11.84 -0.77
CA VAL A 52 -0.19 -11.56 0.47
C VAL A 52 -1.36 -12.53 0.63
N GLY A 53 -1.18 -13.51 1.51
CA GLY A 53 -2.20 -14.51 1.84
C GLY A 53 -2.99 -14.18 3.11
N GLY A 54 -4.25 -14.64 3.20
CA GLY A 54 -5.07 -14.49 4.41
C GLY A 54 -6.56 -14.72 4.17
N ARG A 55 -7.33 -14.88 5.27
CA ARG A 55 -8.79 -15.06 5.21
C ARG A 55 -9.50 -13.82 4.61
N PRO A 56 -10.72 -13.96 4.06
CA PRO A 56 -11.52 -12.79 3.68
C PRO A 56 -11.70 -11.83 4.87
N GLY A 57 -11.65 -10.52 4.63
CA GLY A 57 -11.87 -9.49 5.65
C GLY A 57 -10.69 -9.17 6.58
N VAL A 58 -9.52 -9.79 6.41
CA VAL A 58 -8.33 -9.52 7.27
C VAL A 58 -7.53 -8.28 6.87
N GLY A 59 -7.98 -7.51 5.88
CA GLY A 59 -7.34 -6.25 5.48
C GLY A 59 -6.33 -6.34 4.34
N LYS A 60 -6.18 -7.48 3.64
CA LYS A 60 -5.21 -7.63 2.52
C LYS A 60 -5.26 -6.48 1.50
N THR A 61 -6.46 -6.15 1.02
CA THR A 61 -6.68 -5.06 0.07
C THR A 61 -6.25 -3.72 0.63
N ILE A 62 -6.55 -3.46 1.91
CA ILE A 62 -6.16 -2.22 2.59
C ILE A 62 -4.64 -2.17 2.75
N SER A 63 -3.97 -3.28 3.08
CA SER A 63 -2.51 -3.35 3.14
C SER A 63 -1.86 -2.99 1.79
N LEU A 64 -2.39 -3.52 0.68
CA LEU A 64 -1.88 -3.19 -0.66
C LEU A 64 -2.04 -1.70 -0.99
N ILE A 65 -3.19 -1.12 -0.65
CA ILE A 65 -3.44 0.33 -0.86
C ILE A 65 -2.50 1.16 0.04
N GLN A 66 -2.26 0.74 1.28
CA GLN A 66 -1.34 1.41 2.20
C GLN A 66 0.10 1.39 1.67
N TRP A 67 0.56 0.26 1.16
CA TRP A 67 1.88 0.17 0.53
C TRP A 67 1.96 1.04 -0.72
N ALA A 68 0.96 0.98 -1.60
CA ALA A 68 0.90 1.82 -2.80
C ALA A 68 0.95 3.31 -2.45
N ARG A 69 0.16 3.73 -1.45
CA ARG A 69 0.17 5.09 -0.91
C ARG A 69 1.56 5.47 -0.40
N HIS A 70 2.17 4.64 0.45
CA HIS A 70 3.49 4.91 1.03
C HIS A 70 4.53 5.12 -0.08
N GLN A 71 4.57 4.21 -1.05
CA GLN A 71 5.49 4.27 -2.18
C GLN A 71 5.28 5.52 -3.05
N ALA A 72 4.02 5.86 -3.35
CA ALA A 72 3.69 7.09 -4.07
C ALA A 72 4.13 8.36 -3.31
N GLN A 73 3.99 8.37 -1.98
CA GLN A 73 4.48 9.46 -1.14
C GLN A 73 6.01 9.56 -1.10
N GLN A 74 6.72 8.44 -1.25
CA GLN A 74 8.18 8.40 -1.41
C GLN A 74 8.64 8.73 -2.85
N GLY A 75 7.72 9.13 -3.72
CA GLY A 75 8.03 9.55 -5.08
C GLY A 75 8.07 8.42 -6.11
N GLN A 76 7.74 7.19 -5.73
CA GLN A 76 7.73 6.02 -6.62
C GLN A 76 6.43 5.91 -7.41
N HIS A 77 6.49 5.42 -8.65
CA HIS A 77 5.31 5.09 -9.44
C HIS A 77 4.78 3.69 -9.08
N VAL A 78 3.48 3.58 -8.86
CA VAL A 78 2.80 2.34 -8.49
C VAL A 78 1.61 2.10 -9.41
N LEU A 79 1.48 0.87 -9.91
CA LEU A 79 0.31 0.40 -10.65
C LEU A 79 -0.55 -0.45 -9.71
N LEU A 80 -1.80 -0.05 -9.47
CA LEU A 80 -2.73 -0.75 -8.61
C LEU A 80 -3.86 -1.37 -9.45
N ALA A 81 -3.74 -2.67 -9.72
CA ALA A 81 -4.75 -3.42 -10.46
C ALA A 81 -5.76 -4.11 -9.51
N HIS A 82 -7.04 -3.77 -9.63
CA HIS A 82 -8.13 -4.37 -8.84
C HIS A 82 -9.19 -4.99 -9.76
N TYR A 83 -9.59 -6.23 -9.47
CA TYR A 83 -10.68 -6.92 -10.19
C TYR A 83 -12.03 -6.84 -9.46
N GLU A 84 -12.02 -6.72 -8.13
CA GLU A 84 -13.24 -6.79 -7.30
C GLU A 84 -13.91 -5.43 -7.06
N HIS A 85 -13.18 -4.33 -7.28
CA HIS A 85 -13.60 -2.99 -6.88
C HIS A 85 -13.46 -2.00 -8.02
N SER A 86 -14.40 -1.06 -8.09
CA SER A 86 -14.33 0.05 -9.05
C SER A 86 -13.20 1.03 -8.66
N PRO A 87 -12.68 1.82 -9.63
CA PRO A 87 -11.70 2.86 -9.34
C PRO A 87 -12.16 3.85 -8.26
N LEU A 88 -13.44 4.21 -8.26
CA LEU A 88 -14.03 5.07 -7.22
C LEU A 88 -13.94 4.44 -5.82
N THR A 89 -14.17 3.13 -5.70
CA THR A 89 -14.10 2.44 -4.41
C THR A 89 -12.68 2.45 -3.87
N VAL A 90 -11.69 2.20 -4.74
CA VAL A 90 -10.27 2.22 -4.37
C VAL A 90 -9.83 3.63 -3.98
N LEU A 91 -10.21 4.65 -4.74
CA LEU A 91 -9.96 6.06 -4.39
C LEU A 91 -10.55 6.42 -3.03
N VAL A 92 -11.76 5.98 -2.73
CA VAL A 92 -12.40 6.20 -1.42
C VAL A 92 -11.66 5.48 -0.30
N GLN A 93 -11.21 4.24 -0.50
CA GLN A 93 -10.38 3.53 0.48
C GLN A 93 -9.07 4.28 0.76
N LEU A 94 -8.42 4.81 -0.26
CA LEU A 94 -7.23 5.64 -0.13
C LEU A 94 -7.49 6.95 0.64
N MET A 95 -8.61 7.63 0.37
CA MET A 95 -8.99 8.82 1.13
C MET A 95 -9.32 8.50 2.59
N LEU A 96 -9.96 7.37 2.88
CA LEU A 96 -10.24 6.94 4.25
C LEU A 96 -8.95 6.68 5.04
N ILE A 97 -7.96 6.10 4.37
CA ILE A 97 -6.61 5.96 4.90
C ILE A 97 -6.02 7.34 5.22
N GLU A 98 -6.08 8.31 4.29
CA GLU A 98 -5.58 9.67 4.55
C GLU A 98 -6.28 10.30 5.76
N ILE A 99 -7.61 10.17 5.88
CA ILE A 99 -8.37 10.68 7.02
C ILE A 99 -7.83 10.12 8.34
N GLY A 100 -7.50 8.83 8.38
CA GLY A 100 -6.94 8.19 9.57
C GLY A 100 -5.61 8.78 10.04
N GLU A 101 -4.86 9.44 9.16
CA GLU A 101 -3.57 10.05 9.48
C GLU A 101 -3.69 11.44 10.13
N PHE A 102 -4.80 12.15 9.92
CA PHE A 102 -4.96 13.52 10.43
C PHE A 102 -6.23 13.76 11.24
N VAL A 103 -7.12 12.78 11.35
CA VAL A 103 -8.34 12.85 12.18
C VAL A 103 -8.31 11.78 13.25
N THR A 104 -8.20 12.22 14.50
CA THR A 104 -8.29 11.35 15.69
C THR A 104 -9.69 11.36 16.32
N ASP A 105 -10.51 12.36 16.00
CA ASP A 105 -11.89 12.44 16.47
C ASP A 105 -12.77 11.39 15.77
N VAL A 106 -13.38 10.52 16.57
CA VAL A 106 -14.19 9.39 16.10
C VAL A 106 -15.47 9.86 15.41
N GLU A 107 -16.08 10.96 15.87
CA GLU A 107 -17.33 11.45 15.29
C GLU A 107 -17.07 12.12 13.94
N VAL A 108 -15.99 12.91 13.84
CA VAL A 108 -15.55 13.54 12.59
C VAL A 108 -15.18 12.48 11.55
N SER A 109 -14.36 11.49 11.93
CA SER A 109 -13.95 10.41 11.01
C SER A 109 -15.13 9.52 10.61
N SER A 110 -16.06 9.22 11.51
CA SER A 110 -17.28 8.47 11.22
C SER A 110 -18.17 9.20 10.21
N LYS A 111 -18.36 10.52 10.39
CA LYS A 111 -19.14 11.35 9.44
C LYS A 111 -18.52 11.35 8.05
N ALA A 112 -17.21 11.56 7.94
CA ALA A 112 -16.50 11.51 6.67
C ALA A 112 -16.62 10.13 6.01
N ARG A 113 -16.48 9.05 6.79
CA ARG A 113 -16.68 7.68 6.29
C ARG A 113 -18.08 7.44 5.76
N HIS A 114 -19.10 7.98 6.45
CA HIS A 114 -20.49 7.86 6.01
C HIS A 114 -20.73 8.59 4.68
N ASP A 115 -20.27 9.84 4.55
CA ASP A 115 -20.41 10.62 3.32
C ASP A 115 -19.72 9.95 2.13
N LEU A 116 -18.53 9.38 2.34
CA LEU A 116 -17.80 8.62 1.33
C LEU A 116 -18.50 7.29 0.96
N ALA A 117 -19.13 6.62 1.94
CA ALA A 117 -19.93 5.43 1.67
C ALA A 117 -21.19 5.75 0.86
N ASP A 118 -21.80 6.91 1.10
CA ASP A 118 -22.93 7.42 0.31
C ASP A 118 -22.53 7.78 -1.12
N LEU A 119 -21.33 8.33 -1.32
CA LEU A 119 -20.76 8.56 -2.64
C LEU A 119 -20.59 7.25 -3.42
N VAL A 120 -19.93 6.25 -2.82
CA VAL A 120 -19.73 4.93 -3.46
C VAL A 120 -21.08 4.25 -3.75
N GLY A 121 -22.05 4.41 -2.86
CA GLY A 121 -23.41 3.89 -3.03
C GLY A 121 -24.27 4.69 -4.01
N GLY A 122 -23.77 5.76 -4.63
CA GLY A 122 -24.51 6.60 -5.57
C GLY A 122 -25.63 7.45 -4.94
N ARG A 123 -25.64 7.59 -3.60
CA ARG A 123 -26.64 8.41 -2.88
C ARG A 123 -26.29 9.89 -2.85
N ARG A 124 -25.02 10.24 -3.04
CA ARG A 124 -24.51 11.61 -3.09
C ARG A 124 -23.52 11.78 -4.25
N SER A 125 -23.42 12.99 -4.78
CA SER A 125 -22.44 13.32 -5.82
C SER A 125 -21.11 13.78 -5.22
N TRP A 126 -20.04 13.74 -6.02
CA TRP A 126 -18.71 14.21 -5.60
C TRP A 126 -18.69 15.70 -5.17
N PRO A 127 -19.25 16.65 -5.95
CA PRO A 127 -19.32 18.05 -5.51
C PRO A 127 -20.05 18.24 -4.19
N ASP A 128 -21.13 17.48 -3.96
CA ASP A 128 -21.90 17.58 -2.71
C ASP A 128 -21.08 17.13 -1.51
N VAL A 129 -20.39 15.99 -1.63
CA VAL A 129 -19.60 15.43 -0.52
C VAL A 129 -18.44 16.36 -0.16
N VAL A 130 -17.63 16.76 -1.14
CA VAL A 130 -16.47 17.65 -0.93
C VAL A 130 -16.92 19.02 -0.41
N GLY A 131 -17.99 19.58 -0.96
CA GLY A 131 -18.49 20.90 -0.55
C GLY A 131 -19.12 20.91 0.86
N SER A 132 -19.57 19.76 1.36
CA SER A 132 -20.26 19.65 2.66
C SER A 132 -19.39 19.12 3.80
N ASN A 133 -18.22 18.54 3.48
CA ASN A 133 -17.37 17.87 4.44
C ASN A 133 -15.90 18.25 4.24
N VAL A 134 -15.41 19.14 5.10
CA VAL A 134 -14.02 19.64 5.07
C VAL A 134 -12.98 18.53 5.27
N THR A 135 -13.31 17.48 6.02
CA THR A 135 -12.42 16.33 6.22
C THR A 135 -12.25 15.55 4.92
N VAL A 136 -13.32 15.36 4.16
CA VAL A 136 -13.25 14.71 2.85
C VAL A 136 -12.50 15.59 1.85
N ALA A 137 -12.72 16.91 1.88
CA ALA A 137 -11.96 17.85 1.04
C ALA A 137 -10.45 17.81 1.31
N GLU A 138 -10.03 17.85 2.58
CA GLU A 138 -8.61 17.74 2.95
C GLU A 138 -8.03 16.37 2.55
N ALA A 139 -8.78 15.28 2.70
CA ALA A 139 -8.34 13.94 2.30
C ALA A 139 -8.14 13.83 0.78
N HIS A 140 -9.03 14.45 0.01
CA HIS A 140 -8.88 14.57 -1.44
C HIS A 140 -7.60 15.34 -1.79
N ASP A 141 -7.38 16.50 -1.18
CA ASP A 141 -6.21 17.33 -1.48
C ASP A 141 -4.90 16.64 -1.10
N ARG A 142 -4.89 15.86 -0.01
CA ARG A 142 -3.75 15.02 0.36
C ARG A 142 -3.49 13.90 -0.65
N THR A 143 -4.56 13.23 -1.08
CA THR A 143 -4.49 12.18 -2.10
C THR A 143 -3.97 12.73 -3.42
N ALA A 144 -4.43 13.91 -3.82
CA ALA A 144 -4.05 14.57 -5.07
C ALA A 144 -2.55 14.90 -5.16
N ARG A 145 -1.85 15.06 -4.02
CA ARG A 145 -0.40 15.36 -3.99
C ARG A 145 0.50 14.23 -4.50
N HIS A 146 -0.02 13.01 -4.52
CA HIS A 146 0.73 11.82 -4.95
C HIS A 146 -0.03 11.00 -6.00
N ALA A 147 -1.22 11.46 -6.42
CA ALA A 147 -2.08 10.74 -7.35
C ALA A 147 -1.45 10.53 -8.74
N GLU A 148 -0.58 11.42 -9.23
CA GLU A 148 0.07 11.20 -10.55
C GLU A 148 1.01 9.98 -10.58
N ARG A 149 1.32 9.45 -9.39
CA ARG A 149 2.16 8.27 -9.22
C ARG A 149 1.36 6.99 -9.03
N LEU A 150 0.03 7.09 -8.88
CA LEU A 150 -0.88 5.95 -8.74
C LEU A 150 -1.62 5.73 -10.06
N HIS A 151 -1.35 4.60 -10.71
CA HIS A 151 -1.90 4.20 -12.02
C HIS A 151 -2.85 3.02 -11.87
#